data_AF-C7ZRG4-F1
#
_entry.id   AF-C7ZRG4-F1
#
_cell.length_a   1.000
_cell.length_b   1.000
_cell.length_c   1.000
_cell.angle_alpha   90.00
_cell.angle_beta   90.00
_cell.angle_gamma   90.00
#
_symmetry.space_group_name_H-M   'P 1'
#
loop_
_entity.id
_entity.type
_entity.pdbx_description
1 polymer ?
#
loop_
_entity_poly.entity_id
_entity_poly.type
_entity_poly.pdbx_seq_one_letter_code
_entity_poly.pdbx_strand_id
1 'polypeptide(L)' 'GPDSQTSETVGVITDVLTEPGIQADRNVQASPDSPRYEFQNSNTGKVTTAYDANI' A
#
# COMPACT_ATOMS: atom_id res chain seq x y z
N GLY A 1 -22.86 0.60 3.74
CA GLY A 1 -23.44 -0.32 2.73
C GLY A 1 -22.34 -1.20 2.19
N PRO A 2 -22.66 -2.30 1.48
CA PRO A 2 -21.72 -3.29 0.95
C PRO A 2 -20.92 -2.80 -0.26
N ASP A 3 -20.66 -1.50 -0.34
CA ASP A 3 -19.87 -0.87 -1.40
C ASP A 3 -18.53 -0.44 -0.81
N SER A 4 -17.82 -1.38 -0.17
CA SER A 4 -16.38 -1.21 0.01
C SER A 4 -15.80 -1.20 -1.40
N GLN A 5 -15.64 0.00 -1.97
CA GLN A 5 -14.96 0.23 -3.25
C GLN A 5 -13.45 -0.03 -3.13
N THR A 6 -13.04 -0.98 -2.28
CA THR A 6 -11.76 -1.64 -2.39
C THR A 6 -11.80 -2.41 -3.70
N SER A 7 -11.48 -1.72 -4.80
CA SER A 7 -11.16 -2.35 -6.08
C SER A 7 -10.17 -3.45 -5.75
N GLU A 8 -10.62 -4.71 -5.79
CA GLU A 8 -9.75 -5.88 -5.73
C GLU A 8 -8.76 -5.73 -6.88
N THR A 9 -7.63 -5.17 -6.52
CA THR A 9 -6.56 -4.88 -7.42
C THR A 9 -5.59 -6.00 -7.19
N VAL A 10 -5.53 -6.95 -8.11
CA VAL A 10 -4.41 -7.88 -8.17
C VAL A 10 -3.17 -7.03 -8.46
N GLY A 11 -2.40 -6.77 -7.41
CA GLY A 11 -1.19 -5.96 -7.45
C GLY A 11 -0.05 -6.75 -6.83
N VAL A 12 1.14 -6.55 -7.38
CA VAL A 12 2.36 -7.13 -6.81
C VAL A 12 2.87 -6.18 -5.73
N ILE A 13 3.19 -6.70 -4.55
CA ILE A 13 3.90 -5.93 -3.52
C ILE A 13 5.29 -5.65 -4.07
N THR A 14 5.61 -4.38 -4.29
CA THR A 14 6.91 -3.94 -4.80
C THR A 14 7.88 -3.63 -3.67
N ASP A 15 7.36 -3.17 -2.53
CA ASP A 15 8.18 -2.74 -1.41
C ASP A 15 7.44 -2.81 -0.05
N VAL A 16 8.21 -2.93 1.02
CA VAL A 16 7.73 -2.93 2.41
C VAL A 16 8.60 -2.04 3.27
N LEU A 17 7.97 -1.05 3.92
CA LEU A 17 8.60 -0.24 4.94
C LEU A 17 8.11 -0.66 6.32
N THR A 18 9.06 -0.98 7.20
CA THR A 18 8.86 -1.20 8.63
C THR A 18 9.44 -0.06 9.48
N GLU A 19 9.98 0.97 8.84
CA GLU A 19 10.55 2.17 9.47
C GLU A 19 10.17 3.41 8.64
N PRO A 20 10.18 4.63 9.22
CA PRO A 20 9.86 5.85 8.48
C PRO A 20 10.78 6.02 7.26
N GLY A 21 10.18 6.32 6.11
CA GLY A 21 10.91 6.38 4.84
C GLY A 21 10.14 7.10 3.75
N ILE A 22 10.62 6.96 2.51
CA ILE A 22 9.96 7.51 1.31
C ILE A 22 9.37 6.35 0.51
N GLN A 23 8.09 6.42 0.18
CA GLN A 23 7.38 5.49 -0.72
C GLN A 23 6.54 6.30 -1.71
N ALA A 24 6.55 5.92 -2.98
CA ALA A 24 5.91 6.68 -4.07
C ALA A 24 6.15 8.21 -4.00
N ASP A 25 7.41 8.62 -3.80
CA ASP A 25 7.85 10.03 -3.64
C ASP A 25 7.22 10.79 -2.46
N ARG A 26 6.64 10.07 -1.49
CA ARG A 26 6.01 10.65 -0.29
C ARG A 26 6.68 10.13 0.97
N ASN A 27 6.80 11.00 1.97
CA ASN A 27 7.26 10.58 3.28
C ASN A 27 6.16 9.82 4.00
N VAL A 28 6.46 8.59 4.39
CA VAL A 28 5.51 7.69 5.04
C VAL A 28 6.06 7.31 6.40
N GLN A 29 5.21 7.44 7.42
CA GLN A 29 5.50 6.92 8.74
C GLN A 29 5.08 5.44 8.78
N ALA A 30 6.09 4.58 8.93
CA ALA A 30 5.93 3.14 9.11
C ALA A 30 6.63 2.71 10.41
N SER A 31 6.17 1.61 10.98
CA SER A 31 6.82 0.93 12.09
C SER A 31 6.63 -0.59 11.94
N PRO A 32 7.32 -1.44 12.72
CA PRO A 32 7.06 -2.87 12.70
C PRO A 32 5.61 -3.23 13.06
N ASP A 33 4.98 -2.43 13.93
CA ASP A 33 3.56 -2.57 14.31
C ASP A 33 2.58 -1.96 13.29
N SER A 34 3.10 -1.14 12.36
CA SER A 34 2.32 -0.48 11.31
C SER A 34 3.10 -0.44 10.00
N PRO A 35 3.35 -1.61 9.38
CA PRO A 35 4.11 -1.68 8.15
C PRO A 35 3.35 -1.02 7.00
N ARG A 36 4.10 -0.49 6.04
CA ARG A 36 3.57 0.18 4.85
C ARG A 36 3.98 -0.61 3.63
N TYR A 37 2.97 -1.06 2.90
CA TYR A 37 3.14 -1.89 1.73
C TYR A 37 2.90 -1.03 0.50
N GLU A 38 3.86 -1.05 -0.42
CA GLU A 38 3.69 -0.46 -1.73
C GLU A 38 3.23 -1.56 -2.69
N PHE A 39 2.14 -1.27 -3.41
CA PHE A 39 1.55 -2.17 -4.38
C PHE A 39 1.54 -1.50 -5.74
N GLN A 40 1.93 -2.26 -6.76
CA GLN A 40 1.70 -1.85 -8.14
C GLN A 40 0.49 -2.59 -8.70
N ASN A 41 -0.53 -1.84 -9.09
CA ASN A 41 -1.71 -2.36 -9.77
C ASN A 41 -1.31 -2.92 -11.14
N SER A 42 -1.41 -4.23 -11.33
CA SER A 42 -1.03 -4.87 -12.59
C SER A 42 -1.96 -4.53 -13.76
N ASN A 43 -3.21 -4.12 -13.48
CA ASN A 43 -4.18 -3.75 -14.50
C ASN A 43 -3.97 -2.32 -15.04
N THR A 44 -3.48 -1.40 -14.20
CA THR A 44 -3.34 0.03 -14.57
C THR A 44 -1.90 0.54 -14.55
N GLY A 45 -0.96 -0.23 -14.03
CA GLY A 45 0.44 0.16 -13.83
C GLY A 45 0.64 1.17 -12.69
N LYS A 46 -0.44 1.60 -12.02
CA LYS A 46 -0.38 2.62 -10.96
C LYS A 46 0.16 2.05 -9.66
N VAL A 47 1.03 2.81 -9.01
CA VAL A 47 1.56 2.49 -7.67
C VAL A 47 0.66 3.09 -6.60
N THR A 48 0.37 2.34 -5.55
CA THR A 48 -0.46 2.76 -4.42
C THR A 48 0.05 2.13 -3.14
N THR A 49 -0.03 2.85 -2.02
CA THR A 49 0.41 2.37 -0.72
C THR A 49 -0.79 1.95 0.12
N ALA A 50 -0.74 0.78 0.76
CA ALA A 50 -1.76 0.34 1.73
C ALA A 50 -1.12 0.03 3.10
N TYR A 51 -1.98 -0.07 4.12
CA TYR A 51 -1.59 -0.31 5.50
C TYR A 51 -2.62 -1.20 6.19
N ASP A 52 -2.15 -1.91 7.21
CA ASP A 52 -2.84 -3.06 7.84
C ASP A 52 -4.18 -2.73 8.50
N ALA A 53 -4.52 -1.45 8.70
CA ALA A 53 -5.84 -1.07 9.21
C ALA A 53 -6.97 -1.15 8.14
N ASN A 54 -6.67 -1.68 6.95
CA ASN A 54 -7.60 -1.79 5.83
C ASN A 54 -7.40 -3.11 5.06
N ILE A 55 -7.15 -4.22 5.78
CA ILE A 55 -7.19 -5.58 5.25
C ILE A 55 -8.31 -6.40 5.89
#